data_AF-A0A6A5RAU7-F1
#
_entry.id   AF-A0A6A5RAU7-F1
#
_cell.length_a   1.000
_cell.length_b   1.000
_cell.length_c   1.000
_cell.angle_alpha   90.00
_cell.angle_beta   90.00
_cell.angle_gamma   90.00
#
_symmetry.space_group_name_H-M   'P 1'
#
loop_
_entity.id
_entity.type
_entity.pdbx_description
1 polymer ?
#
loop_
_entity_poly.entity_id
_entity_poly.type
_entity_poly.pdbx_seq_one_letter_code
_entity_poly.pdbx_strand_id
1 'polypeptide(L)'
;MYSVRSIVARRAPFVSVGTVQRAAFSQSIARSVGKESKLHTEGRADEAEQLKQQQLKNQKDGKGKWEEGLASDSESIIKADRSETNTSAADNIKKLQEETAKAAKDQ
;
A
#
# COMPACT_ATOMS: atom_id res chain seq x y z
N MET A 1 7.00 -33.78 -72.31
CA MET A 1 5.81 -33.61 -71.45
C MET A 1 6.29 -33.12 -70.09
N TYR A 2 6.06 -31.85 -69.75
CA TYR A 2 6.50 -31.29 -68.46
C TYR A 2 5.31 -31.25 -67.49
N SER A 3 5.44 -31.96 -66.38
CA SER A 3 4.45 -32.04 -65.31
C SER A 3 4.58 -30.81 -64.41
N VAL A 4 3.59 -29.92 -64.44
CA VAL A 4 3.51 -28.77 -63.53
C VAL A 4 2.92 -29.27 -62.21
N ARG A 5 3.75 -29.29 -61.16
CA ARG A 5 3.29 -29.61 -59.79
C ARG A 5 2.49 -28.42 -59.24
N SER A 6 1.22 -28.64 -58.97
CA SER A 6 0.35 -27.67 -58.30
C SER A 6 0.66 -27.61 -56.80
N ILE A 7 0.98 -26.42 -56.29
CA ILE A 7 1.08 -26.18 -54.85
C ILE A 7 -0.30 -25.71 -54.37
N VAL A 8 -1.06 -26.62 -53.76
CA VAL A 8 -2.30 -26.28 -53.05
C VAL A 8 -1.91 -25.61 -51.73
N ALA A 9 -2.01 -24.28 -51.68
CA ALA A 9 -1.91 -23.54 -50.43
C ALA A 9 -3.17 -23.80 -49.59
N ARG A 10 -3.09 -24.75 -48.64
CA ARG A 10 -4.11 -24.90 -47.60
C ARG A 10 -4.04 -23.66 -46.70
N ARG A 11 -4.96 -22.72 -46.88
CA ARG A 11 -5.22 -21.68 -45.88
C ARG A 11 -5.71 -22.35 -44.60
N ALA A 12 -4.85 -22.47 -43.61
CA ALA A 12 -5.27 -22.82 -42.25
C ALA A 12 -6.09 -21.64 -41.69
N PRO A 13 -7.26 -21.87 -41.06
CA PRO A 13 -7.88 -20.83 -40.27
C PRO A 13 -6.96 -20.53 -39.09
N PHE A 14 -6.52 -19.28 -38.96
CA PHE A 14 -5.87 -18.79 -37.75
C PHE A 14 -6.89 -18.83 -36.60
N VAL A 15 -7.06 -20.00 -35.99
CA VAL A 15 -7.73 -20.13 -34.70
C VAL A 15 -6.67 -19.92 -33.63
N SER A 16 -6.58 -18.69 -33.16
CA SER A 16 -6.42 -18.38 -31.73
C SER A 16 -6.35 -16.88 -31.59
N VAL A 17 -7.53 -16.23 -31.61
CA VAL A 17 -7.68 -15.04 -30.77
C VAL A 17 -7.58 -15.58 -29.34
N GLY A 18 -6.35 -15.73 -28.87
CA GLY A 18 -6.06 -16.02 -27.49
C GLY A 18 -6.82 -14.96 -26.70
N THR A 19 -7.78 -15.41 -25.91
CA THR A 19 -8.39 -14.62 -24.85
C THR A 19 -7.23 -14.04 -24.05
N VAL A 20 -6.90 -12.78 -24.32
CA VAL A 20 -5.99 -12.02 -23.47
C VAL A 20 -6.68 -11.97 -22.12
N GLN A 21 -6.28 -12.85 -21.20
CA GLN A 21 -6.70 -12.78 -19.81
C GLN A 21 -6.16 -11.46 -19.27
N ARG A 22 -6.96 -10.41 -19.42
CA ARG A 22 -6.75 -9.17 -18.69
C ARG A 22 -7.06 -9.50 -17.24
N ALA A 23 -6.02 -9.61 -16.40
CA ALA A 23 -6.22 -9.68 -14.97
C ALA A 23 -7.12 -8.51 -14.57
N ALA A 24 -8.28 -8.82 -13.97
CA ALA A 24 -9.16 -7.78 -13.46
C ALA A 24 -8.38 -7.01 -12.38
N PHE A 25 -8.41 -5.68 -12.42
CA PHE A 25 -7.87 -4.87 -11.33
C PHE A 25 -8.61 -5.25 -10.05
N SER A 26 -7.87 -5.78 -9.08
CA SER A 26 -8.41 -6.08 -7.76
C SER A 26 -8.69 -4.76 -7.05
N GLN A 27 -9.97 -4.44 -6.87
CA GLN A 27 -10.38 -3.30 -6.06
C GLN A 27 -10.48 -3.76 -4.61
N SER A 28 -9.65 -3.20 -3.74
CA SER A 28 -9.73 -3.41 -2.29
C SER A 28 -10.95 -2.67 -1.71
N ILE A 29 -11.50 -3.19 -0.61
CA ILE A 29 -12.57 -2.53 0.16
C ILE A 29 -12.07 -1.18 0.69
N ALA A 30 -12.92 -0.15 0.60
CA ALA A 30 -12.66 1.14 1.24
C ALA A 30 -12.52 0.95 2.76
N ARG A 31 -11.37 1.32 3.31
CA ARG A 31 -11.09 1.31 4.76
C ARG A 31 -11.11 2.73 5.29
N SER A 32 -11.49 2.88 6.56
CA SER A 32 -11.33 4.14 7.28
C SER A 32 -9.86 4.55 7.32
N VAL A 33 -9.59 5.83 7.13
CA VAL A 33 -8.24 6.39 7.18
C VAL A 33 -7.70 6.40 8.62
N GLY A 34 -6.44 5.98 8.76
CA GLY A 34 -5.68 6.02 10.01
C GLY A 34 -5.90 4.82 10.94
N LYS A 35 -5.31 4.94 12.14
CA LYS A 35 -5.35 3.93 13.19
C LYS A 35 -6.75 3.63 13.70
N GLU A 36 -7.08 2.36 13.87
CA GLU A 36 -8.37 1.90 14.39
C GLU A 36 -8.53 2.28 15.87
N SER A 37 -7.43 2.29 16.62
CA SER A 37 -7.34 2.72 18.03
C SER A 37 -7.82 4.15 18.33
N LYS A 38 -7.86 5.05 17.34
CA LYS A 38 -8.31 6.45 17.52
C LYS A 38 -9.71 6.71 16.92
N LEU A 39 -10.52 5.64 16.72
CA LEU A 39 -11.93 5.75 16.29
C LEU A 39 -12.71 6.74 17.18
N HIS A 40 -13.62 7.52 16.57
CA HIS A 40 -14.47 8.52 17.24
C HIS A 40 -13.78 9.78 17.79
N THR A 41 -12.65 10.20 17.22
CA THR A 41 -12.10 11.53 17.48
C THR A 41 -12.74 12.58 16.57
N GLU A 42 -13.45 13.55 17.15
CA GLU A 42 -13.95 14.74 16.44
C GLU A 42 -12.78 15.52 15.81
N GLY A 43 -12.89 15.92 14.53
CA GLY A 43 -11.83 16.64 13.81
C GLY A 43 -10.75 15.77 13.14
N ARG A 44 -10.83 14.44 13.25
CA ARG A 44 -9.88 13.50 12.62
C ARG A 44 -9.76 13.65 11.10
N ALA A 45 -10.86 13.97 10.42
CA ALA A 45 -10.84 14.14 8.97
C ALA A 45 -9.90 15.29 8.54
N ASP A 46 -9.91 16.39 9.30
CA ASP A 46 -9.06 17.55 9.05
C ASP A 46 -7.60 17.24 9.39
N GLU A 47 -7.34 16.55 10.50
CA GLU A 47 -5.99 16.08 10.84
C GLU A 47 -5.41 15.17 9.75
N ALA A 48 -6.21 14.23 9.24
CA ALA A 48 -5.79 13.31 8.20
C ALA A 48 -5.51 14.01 6.87
N GLU A 49 -6.35 14.97 6.47
CA GLU A 49 -6.09 15.74 5.26
C GLU A 49 -4.85 16.64 5.42
N GLN A 50 -4.62 17.24 6.59
CA GLN A 50 -3.38 17.99 6.87
C GLN A 50 -2.14 17.10 6.73
N LEU A 51 -2.14 15.92 7.35
CA LEU A 51 -1.03 14.96 7.27
C LEU A 51 -0.80 14.49 5.83
N LYS A 52 -1.86 14.22 5.08
CA LYS A 52 -1.77 13.87 3.66
C LYS A 52 -1.14 14.99 2.84
N GLN A 53 -1.56 16.24 3.04
CA GLN A 53 -1.00 17.38 2.33
C GLN A 53 0.49 17.59 2.69
N GLN A 54 0.87 17.39 3.95
CA GLN A 54 2.27 17.41 4.36
C GLN A 54 3.07 16.29 3.70
N GLN A 55 2.54 15.07 3.64
CA GLN A 55 3.20 13.95 2.98
C GLN A 55 3.40 14.20 1.48
N LEU A 56 2.41 14.77 0.80
CA LEU A 56 2.53 15.15 -0.62
C LEU A 56 3.59 16.23 -0.85
N LYS A 57 3.70 17.21 0.05
CA LYS A 57 4.78 18.22 0.02
C LYS A 57 6.15 17.57 0.23
N ASN A 58 6.29 16.76 1.27
CA ASN A 58 7.52 16.04 1.58
C ASN A 58 7.97 15.13 0.43
N GLN A 59 7.01 14.48 -0.24
CA GLN A 59 7.29 13.66 -1.42
C GLN A 59 7.81 14.52 -2.59
N LYS A 60 7.22 15.70 -2.84
CA LYS A 60 7.72 16.64 -3.85
C LYS A 60 9.13 17.14 -3.54
N ASP A 61 9.42 17.37 -2.26
CA ASP A 61 10.73 17.84 -1.78
C ASP A 61 11.78 16.71 -1.68
N GLY A 62 11.43 15.48 -2.07
CA GLY A 62 12.32 14.31 -2.00
C GLY A 62 12.56 13.77 -0.58
N LYS A 63 11.88 14.32 0.43
CA LYS A 63 11.94 13.90 1.84
C LYS A 63 10.71 13.06 2.22
N GLY A 64 10.22 12.26 1.28
CA GLY A 64 9.05 11.41 1.50
C GLY A 64 9.28 10.48 2.69
N LYS A 65 8.57 10.71 3.78
CA LYS A 65 8.56 9.85 4.97
C LYS A 65 7.24 9.11 5.06
N TRP A 66 7.33 7.89 5.58
CA TRP A 66 6.17 7.10 5.96
C TRP A 66 5.58 7.68 7.26
N GLU A 67 4.31 8.06 7.21
CA GLU A 67 3.58 8.67 8.33
C GLU A 67 2.71 7.62 9.02
N GLU A 68 3.06 7.28 10.27
CA GLU A 68 2.35 6.28 11.07
C GLU A 68 0.91 6.67 11.39
N GLY A 69 0.59 7.97 11.44
CA GLY A 69 -0.76 8.47 11.74
C GLY A 69 -1.79 8.24 10.64
N LEU A 70 -1.34 8.03 9.40
CA LEU A 70 -2.21 7.71 8.25
C LEU A 70 -2.34 6.20 8.02
N ALA A 71 -1.37 5.41 8.50
CA ALA A 71 -1.37 3.96 8.36
C ALA A 71 -2.41 3.31 9.29
N SER A 72 -2.91 2.13 8.88
CA SER A 72 -3.69 1.27 9.78
C SER A 72 -2.80 0.74 10.90
N ASP A 73 -3.40 0.37 12.04
CA ASP A 73 -2.68 -0.28 13.15
C ASP A 73 -1.93 -1.54 12.66
N SER A 74 -2.58 -2.35 11.82
CA SER A 74 -1.97 -3.54 11.22
C SER A 74 -0.78 -3.23 10.31
N GLU A 75 -0.88 -2.19 9.49
CA GLU A 75 0.22 -1.75 8.61
C GLU A 75 1.39 -1.21 9.41
N SER A 76 1.12 -0.51 10.51
CA SER A 76 2.15 0.05 11.38
C SER A 76 2.98 -1.04 12.07
N ILE A 77 2.36 -2.13 12.49
CA ILE A 77 3.04 -3.28 13.11
C ILE A 77 3.99 -3.94 12.10
N ILE A 78 3.53 -4.16 10.87
CA ILE A 78 4.37 -4.77 9.82
C ILE A 78 5.53 -3.84 9.44
N LYS A 79 5.30 -2.53 9.41
CA LYS A 79 6.36 -1.55 9.12
C LYS A 79 7.39 -1.43 10.24
N ALA A 80 6.95 -1.53 11.49
CA ALA A 80 7.82 -1.61 12.65
C ALA A 80 8.69 -2.87 12.62
N ASP A 81 8.10 -4.04 12.31
CA ASP A 81 8.82 -5.31 12.18
C ASP A 81 9.91 -5.25 11.09
N ARG A 82 9.59 -4.62 9.95
CA ARG A 82 10.56 -4.38 8.87
C ARG A 82 11.62 -3.33 9.19
N SER A 83 11.58 -2.71 10.36
CA SER A 83 12.44 -1.57 10.74
C SER A 83 12.37 -0.39 9.74
N GLU A 84 11.25 -0.28 8.99
CA GLU A 84 11.00 0.76 7.99
C GLU A 84 10.32 1.99 8.61
N THR A 85 10.29 2.07 9.93
CA THR A 85 9.87 3.27 10.66
C THR A 85 10.96 4.32 10.54
N ASN A 86 10.61 5.56 10.21
CA ASN A 86 11.56 6.69 10.08
C ASN A 86 12.19 7.14 11.41
N THR A 87 12.15 6.30 12.44
CA THR A 87 12.59 6.53 13.81
C THR A 87 13.59 5.44 14.18
N SER A 88 14.65 5.81 14.90
CA SER A 88 15.64 4.84 15.38
C SER A 88 15.00 3.81 16.30
N ALA A 89 15.47 2.56 16.24
CA ALA A 89 15.01 1.49 17.14
C ALA A 89 15.11 1.89 18.62
N ALA A 90 16.16 2.64 19.00
CA ALA A 90 16.35 3.14 20.35
C ALA A 90 15.25 4.11 20.80
N ASP A 91 14.83 5.01 19.91
CA ASP A 91 13.79 6.01 20.19
C ASP A 91 12.41 5.33 20.31
N ASN A 92 12.15 4.32 19.46
CA ASN A 92 10.93 3.52 19.54
C ASN A 92 10.86 2.72 20.86
N ILE A 93 11.95 2.06 21.27
CA ILE A 93 12.01 1.32 22.54
C ILE A 93 11.76 2.25 23.72
N LYS A 94 12.38 3.43 23.72
CA LYS A 94 12.18 4.42 24.79
C LYS A 94 10.72 4.87 24.88
N LYS A 95 10.08 5.15 23.75
CA LYS A 95 8.67 5.53 23.70
C LYS A 95 7.75 4.42 24.23
N LEU A 96 8.02 3.16 23.88
CA LEU A 96 7.27 2.00 24.39
C LEU A 96 7.43 1.83 25.91
N GLN A 97 8.63 2.06 26.44
CA GLN A 97 8.88 2.03 27.88
C GLN A 97 8.12 3.14 28.61
N GLU A 98 8.07 4.35 28.06
CA GLU A 98 7.30 5.46 28.61
C GLU A 98 5.78 5.20 28.59
N GLU A 99 5.26 4.63 27.50
CA GLU A 99 3.85 4.23 27.39
C GLU A 99 3.50 3.14 28.40
N THR A 100 4.36 2.14 28.57
CA THR A 100 4.19 1.07 29.57
C THR A 100 4.18 1.64 30.99
N ALA A 101 5.08 2.59 31.28
CA ALA A 101 5.14 3.25 32.58
C ALA A 101 3.91 4.12 32.87
N LYS A 102 3.25 4.68 31.85
CA LYS A 102 1.97 5.41 31.99
C LYS A 102 0.82 4.43 32.24
N ALA A 103 0.72 3.37 31.44
CA ALA A 103 -0.32 2.36 31.60
C ALA A 103 -0.28 1.70 33.00
N ALA A 104 0.92 1.52 33.57
CA ALA A 104 1.10 1.00 34.92
C ALA A 104 0.73 2.00 36.04
N LYS A 105 0.70 3.30 35.75
CA LYS A 105 0.29 4.35 36.72
C LYS A 105 -1.21 4.64 36.68
N ASP A 106 -1.85 4.34 35.56
CA ASP A 106 -3.29 4.50 35.36
C ASP A 106 -4.09 3.26 35.82
N GLN A 107 -3.42 2.22 36.34
CA GLN A 107 -3.99 1.10 37.11
C GLN A 107 -3.91 1.37 38.62
#